data_AF-A0A9D6QRK7-F1
#
_entry.id   AF-A0A9D6QRK7-F1
#
_cell.length_a   1.000
_cell.length_b   1.000
_cell.length_c   1.000
_cell.angle_alpha   90.00
_cell.angle_beta   90.00
_cell.angle_gamma   90.00
#
_symmetry.space_group_name_H-M   'P 1'
#
loop_
_entity.id
_entity.type
_entity.pdbx_description
1 polymer ?
#
loop_
_entity_poly.entity_id
_entity_poly.type
_entity_poly.pdbx_seq_one_letter_code
_entity_poly.pdbx_strand_id
1 'polypeptide(L)'
;MSKAPLIARILLGLIFFVFGLNGFLNFIPVPPMPEKTKAFMDALMATGYFIPVLKGTEVTCGLLLLVGAFVPLALVVLAPIVIQIFLFHAFIQPNGIPMALFIGALMIYLSFFAKPYASIVRQIFRCPMKEAMDAKKKG
;
A
#
# COMPACT_ATOMS: atom_id res chain seq x y z
N MET A 1 -21.06 -15.51 3.76
CA MET A 1 -19.81 -14.72 3.92
C MET A 1 -19.87 -13.52 2.98
N SER A 2 -19.57 -12.30 3.47
CA SER A 2 -19.53 -11.13 2.59
C SER A 2 -18.37 -11.27 1.60
N LYS A 3 -18.64 -11.07 0.30
CA LYS A 3 -17.60 -11.11 -0.75
C LYS A 3 -16.76 -9.82 -0.79
N ALA A 4 -17.16 -8.78 -0.05
CA ALA A 4 -16.53 -7.47 -0.05
C ALA A 4 -15.03 -7.48 0.31
N PRO A 5 -14.55 -8.22 1.34
CA PRO A 5 -13.11 -8.31 1.62
C PRO A 5 -12.30 -8.97 0.51
N LEU A 6 -12.90 -9.95 -0.19
CA LEU A 6 -12.25 -10.62 -1.31
C LEU A 6 -12.13 -9.64 -2.49
N ILE A 7 -13.22 -8.94 -2.84
CA ILE A 7 -13.24 -7.97 -3.93
C ILE A 7 -12.23 -6.85 -3.66
N ALA A 8 -12.25 -6.26 -2.47
CA ALA A 8 -11.32 -5.20 -2.09
C ALA A 8 -9.85 -5.66 -2.17
N ARG A 9 -9.56 -6.89 -1.73
CA ARG A 9 -8.22 -7.48 -1.79
C ARG A 9 -7.76 -7.67 -3.23
N ILE A 10 -8.61 -8.23 -4.09
CA ILE A 10 -8.29 -8.46 -5.50
C ILE A 10 -8.09 -7.13 -6.21
N LEU A 11 -8.95 -6.12 -5.97
CA LEU A 11 -8.79 -4.78 -6.56
C LEU A 11 -7.46 -4.15 -6.14
N LEU A 12 -7.15 -4.13 -4.84
CA LEU A 12 -5.91 -3.54 -4.33
C LEU A 12 -4.68 -4.30 -4.87
N GLY A 13 -4.74 -5.63 -4.89
CA GLY A 13 -3.68 -6.48 -5.41
C GLY A 13 -3.45 -6.29 -6.92
N LEU A 14 -4.52 -6.18 -7.71
CA LEU A 14 -4.43 -5.92 -9.16
C LEU A 14 -3.80 -4.56 -9.43
N ILE A 15 -4.21 -3.51 -8.71
CA ILE A 15 -3.64 -2.17 -8.86
C ILE A 15 -2.11 -2.25 -8.63
N PHE A 16 -1.66 -2.73 -7.47
CA PHE A 16 -0.23 -2.78 -7.18
C PHE A 16 0.56 -3.71 -8.10
N PHE A 17 -0.01 -4.87 -8.46
CA PHE A 17 0.66 -5.82 -9.34
C PHE A 17 0.83 -5.28 -10.76
N VAL A 18 -0.23 -4.72 -11.34
CA VAL A 18 -0.20 -4.18 -12.71
C VAL A 18 0.65 -2.91 -12.78
N PHE A 19 0.45 -1.94 -11.87
CA PHE A 19 1.25 -0.69 -11.89
C PHE A 19 2.70 -0.91 -11.45
N GLY A 20 2.97 -1.92 -10.63
CA GLY A 20 4.32 -2.37 -10.29
C GLY A 20 5.02 -2.96 -11.51
N LEU A 21 4.35 -3.90 -12.21
CA LEU A 21 4.90 -4.53 -13.40
C LEU A 21 5.10 -3.52 -14.54
N ASN A 22 4.20 -2.53 -14.64
CA ASN A 22 4.32 -1.44 -15.61
C ASN A 22 5.60 -0.62 -15.41
N GLY A 23 6.09 -0.47 -14.17
CA GLY A 23 7.34 0.22 -13.92
C GLY A 23 8.58 -0.49 -14.49
N PHE A 24 8.49 -1.79 -14.77
CA PHE A 24 9.57 -2.57 -15.39
C PHE A 24 9.36 -2.76 -16.89
N LEU A 25 8.14 -3.10 -17.29
CA LEU A 25 7.81 -3.48 -18.66
C LEU A 25 7.31 -2.31 -19.52
N ASN A 26 6.95 -1.18 -18.92
CA ASN A 26 6.50 0.05 -19.59
C ASN A 26 5.39 -0.17 -20.64
N PHE A 27 4.39 -1.01 -20.32
CA PHE A 27 3.29 -1.33 -21.24
C PHE A 27 2.15 -0.29 -21.25
N ILE A 28 2.05 0.55 -20.24
CA ILE A 28 1.13 1.69 -20.17
C ILE A 28 1.93 2.96 -20.51
N PRO A 29 1.59 3.65 -21.61
CA PRO A 29 2.21 4.92 -21.95
C PRO A 29 2.04 5.93 -20.83
N VAL A 30 3.15 6.53 -20.40
CA VAL A 30 3.12 7.60 -19.41
C VAL A 30 2.76 8.90 -20.12
N PRO A 31 1.66 9.57 -19.75
CA PRO A 31 1.32 10.87 -20.34
C PRO A 31 2.40 11.91 -20.00
N PRO A 32 2.48 13.02 -20.76
CA PRO A 32 3.45 14.08 -20.49
C PRO A 32 3.36 14.55 -19.04
N MET A 33 4.47 14.39 -18.31
CA MET A 33 4.54 14.80 -16.91
C MET A 33 4.77 16.31 -16.80
N PRO A 34 4.03 17.01 -15.91
CA PRO A 34 4.37 18.39 -15.55
C PRO A 34 5.82 18.50 -15.07
N GLU A 35 6.45 19.65 -15.29
CA GLU A 35 7.88 19.87 -15.01
C GLU A 35 8.28 19.46 -13.59
N LYS A 36 7.49 19.85 -12.57
CA LYS A 36 7.72 19.46 -11.16
C LYS A 36 7.65 17.95 -10.93
N THR A 37 6.72 17.27 -11.60
CA THR A 37 6.57 15.81 -11.50
C THR A 37 7.75 15.11 -12.16
N LYS A 38 8.16 15.59 -13.34
CA LYS A 38 9.33 15.06 -14.06
C LYS A 38 10.61 15.22 -13.23
N ALA A 39 10.88 16.40 -12.68
CA ALA A 39 12.06 16.65 -11.85
C ALA A 39 12.13 15.72 -10.63
N PHE A 40 11.00 15.45 -9.97
CA PHE A 40 10.92 14.50 -8.86
C PHE A 40 11.23 13.06 -9.32
N MET A 41 10.62 12.61 -10.41
CA MET A 41 10.83 11.26 -10.94
C MET A 41 12.28 11.06 -11.42
N ASP A 42 12.87 12.05 -12.09
CA ASP A 42 14.25 12.02 -12.55
C ASP A 42 15.22 11.93 -11.37
N ALA A 43 14.97 12.67 -10.28
CA ALA A 43 15.77 12.59 -9.05
C ALA A 43 15.71 11.21 -8.41
N LEU A 44 14.52 10.57 -8.35
CA LEU A 44 14.37 9.21 -7.84
C LEU A 44 15.08 8.19 -8.73
N MET A 45 14.97 8.31 -10.05
CA MET A 45 15.66 7.44 -11.00
C MET A 45 17.18 7.56 -10.90
N ALA A 46 17.70 8.77 -10.70
CA ALA A 46 19.13 9.02 -10.54
C ALA A 46 19.76 8.29 -9.35
N THR A 47 18.97 7.90 -8.33
CA THR A 47 19.46 7.11 -7.19
C THR A 47 19.82 5.66 -7.55
N GLY A 48 19.34 5.13 -8.68
CA GLY A 48 19.65 3.79 -9.17
C GLY A 48 18.97 2.62 -8.45
N TYR A 49 18.64 2.75 -7.14
CA TYR A 49 18.02 1.65 -6.38
C TYR A 49 16.55 1.87 -6.05
N PHE A 50 16.10 3.13 -5.93
CA PHE A 50 14.78 3.44 -5.36
C PHE A 50 13.63 2.90 -6.23
N ILE A 51 13.63 3.21 -7.54
CA ILE A 51 12.57 2.79 -8.46
C ILE A 51 12.49 1.26 -8.58
N PRO A 52 13.60 0.52 -8.80
CA PRO A 52 13.56 -0.93 -8.83
C PRO A 52 13.03 -1.57 -7.54
N VAL A 53 13.48 -1.08 -6.37
CA VAL A 53 13.03 -1.61 -5.07
C VAL A 53 11.56 -1.30 -4.82
N LEU A 54 11.12 -0.06 -5.10
CA LEU A 54 9.72 0.34 -4.98
C LEU A 54 8.82 -0.54 -5.84
N LYS A 55 9.14 -0.65 -7.14
CA LYS A 55 8.33 -1.44 -8.09
C LYS A 55 8.37 -2.94 -7.78
N GLY A 56 9.52 -3.46 -7.36
CA GLY A 56 9.65 -4.85 -6.92
C GLY A 56 8.78 -5.15 -5.69
N THR A 57 8.71 -4.19 -4.75
CA THR A 57 7.86 -4.30 -3.56
C THR A 57 6.37 -4.25 -3.92
N GLU A 58 5.96 -3.35 -4.82
CA GLU A 58 4.59 -3.27 -5.33
C GLU A 58 4.16 -4.56 -6.03
N VAL A 59 4.99 -5.12 -6.92
CA VAL A 59 4.71 -6.39 -7.61
C VAL A 59 4.60 -7.54 -6.62
N THR A 60 5.55 -7.66 -5.70
CA THR A 60 5.58 -8.75 -4.72
C THR A 60 4.37 -8.69 -3.80
N CYS A 61 4.08 -7.53 -3.22
CA CYS A 61 2.92 -7.36 -2.34
C CYS A 61 1.60 -7.49 -3.10
N GLY A 62 1.52 -6.96 -4.33
CA GLY A 62 0.36 -7.12 -5.21
C GLY A 62 0.06 -8.58 -5.50
N LEU A 63 1.09 -9.38 -5.81
CA LEU A 63 0.95 -10.83 -6.03
C LEU A 63 0.48 -11.56 -4.77
N LEU A 64 1.06 -11.24 -3.61
CA LEU A 64 0.65 -11.80 -2.31
C LEU A 64 -0.83 -11.52 -2.03
N LEU A 65 -1.31 -10.30 -2.29
CA LEU A 65 -2.71 -9.93 -2.17
C LEU A 65 -3.61 -10.71 -3.14
N LEU A 66 -3.17 -10.92 -4.39
CA LEU A 66 -3.94 -11.66 -5.40
C LEU A 66 -4.10 -13.14 -5.03
N VAL A 67 -2.99 -13.80 -4.72
CA VAL A 67 -2.97 -15.22 -4.29
C VAL A 67 -3.65 -15.39 -2.92
N GLY A 68 -3.68 -14.33 -2.11
CA GLY A 68 -4.22 -14.38 -0.76
C GLY A 68 -3.25 -14.93 0.28
N ALA A 69 -1.96 -14.96 -0.04
CA ALA A 69 -0.90 -15.38 0.85
C ALA A 69 -0.36 -14.15 1.62
N PHE A 70 -0.05 -14.32 2.90
CA PHE A 70 0.57 -13.28 3.75
C PHE A 70 -0.12 -11.89 3.67
N VAL A 71 -1.44 -11.86 3.52
CA VAL A 71 -2.21 -10.62 3.29
C VAL A 71 -1.94 -9.52 4.34
N PRO A 72 -1.96 -9.80 5.67
CA PRO A 72 -1.66 -8.76 6.66
C PRO A 72 -0.24 -8.19 6.53
N LEU A 73 0.74 -9.04 6.19
CA LEU A 73 2.13 -8.60 5.97
C LEU A 73 2.22 -7.69 4.74
N ALA A 74 1.61 -8.09 3.62
CA ALA A 74 1.57 -7.28 2.41
C ALA A 74 0.92 -5.91 2.66
N LEU A 75 -0.16 -5.85 3.44
CA LEU A 75 -0.79 -4.59 3.83
C LEU A 75 0.16 -3.71 4.67
N VAL A 76 0.88 -4.28 5.63
CA VAL A 76 1.83 -3.49 6.45
C VAL A 76 2.97 -2.93 5.60
N VAL A 77 3.52 -3.74 4.69
CA VAL A 77 4.61 -3.31 3.79
C VAL A 77 4.13 -2.23 2.80
N LEU A 78 2.90 -2.33 2.29
CA LEU A 78 2.31 -1.33 1.40
C LEU A 78 1.92 -0.02 2.10
N ALA A 79 1.82 0.00 3.43
CA ALA A 79 1.37 1.18 4.20
C ALA A 79 2.21 2.44 3.94
N PRO A 80 3.54 2.41 4.11
CA PRO A 80 4.38 3.57 3.80
C PRO A 80 4.32 3.96 2.32
N ILE A 81 4.15 3.00 1.41
CA ILE A 81 4.04 3.27 -0.04
C ILE A 81 2.74 4.05 -0.33
N VAL A 82 1.61 3.61 0.23
CA VAL A 82 0.31 4.30 0.06
C VAL A 82 0.35 5.71 0.64
N ILE A 83 0.98 5.89 1.80
CA ILE A 83 1.16 7.23 2.38
C ILE A 83 1.99 8.11 1.45
N GLN A 84 3.10 7.59 0.91
CA GLN A 84 3.92 8.34 -0.05
C GLN A 84 3.19 8.66 -1.36
N ILE A 85 2.35 7.75 -1.87
CA ILE A 85 1.48 8.02 -3.03
C ILE A 85 0.55 9.20 -2.71
N PHE A 86 -0.07 9.21 -1.54
CA PHE A 86 -0.96 10.30 -1.13
C PHE A 86 -0.20 11.64 -1.03
N LEU A 87 0.96 11.65 -0.37
CA LEU A 87 1.77 12.87 -0.22
C LEU A 87 2.27 13.38 -1.58
N PHE A 88 2.74 12.49 -2.46
CA PHE A 88 3.15 12.86 -3.81
C PHE A 88 2.02 13.56 -4.58
N HIS A 89 0.79 13.03 -4.51
CA HIS A 89 -0.35 13.65 -5.17
C HIS A 89 -0.80 14.93 -4.46
N ALA A 90 -0.72 15.01 -3.13
CA ALA A 90 -1.08 16.21 -2.38
C ALA A 90 -0.16 17.41 -2.68
N PHE A 91 1.15 17.16 -2.89
CA PHE A 91 2.15 18.23 -3.04
C PHE A 91 2.65 18.46 -4.47
N ILE A 92 2.73 17.41 -5.30
CA ILE A 92 3.39 17.47 -6.61
C ILE A 92 2.41 17.32 -7.76
N GLN A 93 1.48 16.36 -7.69
CA GLN A 93 0.52 16.08 -8.78
C GLN A 93 -0.92 15.92 -8.26
N PRO A 94 -1.66 17.03 -8.01
CA PRO A 94 -3.01 17.00 -7.43
C PRO A 94 -4.04 16.19 -8.22
N ASN A 95 -3.86 16.06 -9.53
CA ASN A 95 -4.80 15.35 -10.42
C ASN A 95 -5.02 13.88 -10.04
N GLY A 96 -4.06 13.24 -9.36
CA GLY A 96 -4.20 11.83 -8.94
C GLY A 96 -4.67 11.64 -7.49
N ILE A 97 -5.07 12.71 -6.78
CA ILE A 97 -5.67 12.61 -5.44
C ILE A 97 -6.85 11.62 -5.39
N PRO A 98 -7.81 11.61 -6.36
CA PRO A 98 -8.92 10.66 -6.33
C PRO A 98 -8.46 9.20 -6.30
N MET A 99 -7.44 8.86 -7.09
CA MET A 99 -6.88 7.51 -7.11
C MET A 99 -6.14 7.18 -5.81
N ALA A 100 -5.37 8.13 -5.27
CA ALA A 100 -4.68 7.95 -3.99
C ALA A 100 -5.66 7.72 -2.83
N LEU A 101 -6.77 8.47 -2.78
CA LEU A 101 -7.83 8.29 -1.80
C LEU A 101 -8.53 6.93 -1.96
N PHE A 102 -8.79 6.51 -3.20
CA PHE A 102 -9.39 5.21 -3.47
C PHE A 102 -8.52 4.05 -2.99
N ILE A 103 -7.22 4.06 -3.31
CA ILE A 103 -6.26 3.05 -2.83
C ILE A 103 -6.17 3.09 -1.30
N GLY A 104 -6.06 4.27 -0.70
CA GLY A 104 -6.01 4.45 0.74
C GLY A 104 -7.26 3.91 1.45
N ALA A 105 -8.45 4.16 0.90
CA ALA A 105 -9.70 3.66 1.44
C ALA A 105 -9.78 2.13 1.40
N LEU A 106 -9.41 1.50 0.26
CA LEU A 106 -9.34 0.04 0.14
C LEU A 106 -8.38 -0.56 1.16
N MET A 107 -7.22 0.07 1.33
CA MET A 107 -6.21 -0.37 2.27
C MET A 107 -6.70 -0.26 3.72
N ILE A 108 -7.28 0.87 4.13
CA ILE A 108 -7.83 1.07 5.48
C ILE A 108 -8.96 0.07 5.74
N TYR A 109 -9.85 -0.13 4.76
CA TYR A 109 -10.92 -1.11 4.86
C TYR A 109 -10.39 -2.53 5.12
N LEU A 110 -9.40 -2.98 4.34
CA LEU A 110 -8.79 -4.29 4.52
C LEU A 110 -8.05 -4.43 5.85
N SER A 111 -7.30 -3.40 6.25
CA SER A 111 -6.48 -3.42 7.45
C SER A 111 -7.27 -3.32 8.76
N PHE A 112 -8.40 -2.60 8.78
CA PHE A 112 -9.12 -2.30 10.03
C PHE A 112 -10.56 -2.80 10.09
N PHE A 113 -11.24 -2.99 8.97
CA PHE A 113 -12.67 -3.31 8.94
C PHE A 113 -12.97 -4.72 8.42
N ALA A 114 -12.11 -5.27 7.56
CA ALA A 114 -12.26 -6.64 7.09
C ALA A 114 -11.91 -7.64 8.19
N LYS A 115 -12.94 -8.31 8.75
CA LYS A 115 -12.81 -9.32 9.83
C LYS A 115 -11.65 -10.32 9.65
N PRO A 116 -11.37 -10.87 8.45
CA PRO A 116 -10.28 -11.85 8.27
C PRO A 116 -8.87 -11.30 8.52
N TYR A 117 -8.66 -10.00 8.32
CA TYR A 117 -7.33 -9.40 8.34
C TYR A 117 -7.15 -8.41 9.50
N ALA A 118 -8.23 -7.71 9.88
CA ALA A 118 -8.20 -6.68 10.89
C ALA A 118 -7.77 -7.17 12.28
N SER A 119 -8.07 -8.43 12.63
CA SER A 119 -7.65 -8.99 13.92
C SER A 119 -6.12 -9.07 14.02
N ILE A 120 -5.45 -9.51 12.95
CA ILE A 120 -4.00 -9.69 12.91
C ILE A 120 -3.31 -8.33 12.86
N VAL A 121 -3.78 -7.41 12.01
CA VAL A 121 -3.17 -6.06 11.90
C VAL A 121 -3.30 -5.30 13.23
N ARG A 122 -4.44 -5.41 13.92
CA ARG A 122 -4.62 -4.78 15.24
C ARG A 122 -3.72 -5.38 16.33
N GLN A 123 -3.32 -6.65 16.22
CA GLN A 123 -2.39 -7.27 17.17
C GLN A 123 -0.99 -6.64 17.09
N ILE A 124 -0.56 -6.16 15.92
CA ILE A 124 0.74 -5.47 15.76
C ILE A 124 0.81 -4.22 16.64
N PHE A 125 -0.31 -3.53 16.84
CA PHE A 125 -0.39 -2.32 17.66
C PHE A 125 -0.67 -2.61 19.14
N ARG A 126 -0.80 -3.88 19.55
CA ARG A 126 -0.89 -4.21 20.98
C ARG A 126 0.51 -4.15 21.60
N CYS A 127 0.61 -3.45 22.73
CA CYS A 127 1.80 -3.44 23.57
C CYS A 127 1.64 -4.52 24.67
N PRO A 128 2.38 -5.64 24.62
CA PRO A 128 2.26 -6.74 25.59
C PRO A 128 2.55 -6.28 27.02
N MET A 129 3.47 -5.32 27.17
CA MET A 129 3.88 -4.77 28.46
C MET A 129 2.76 -3.95 29.13
N LYS A 130 1.92 -3.26 28.34
CA LYS A 130 0.76 -2.54 28.88
C LYS A 130 -0.28 -3.51 29.44
N GLU A 131 -0.53 -4.61 28.74
CA GLU A 131 -1.45 -5.66 29.21
C GLU A 131 -0.95 -6.32 30.50
N ALA A 132 0.37 -6.57 30.62
CA ALA A 132 0.99 -7.10 31.84
C ALA A 132 0.90 -6.12 33.02
N MET A 133 1.09 -4.82 32.78
CA MET A 133 0.97 -3.78 33.82
C MET A 133 -0.48 -3.60 34.31
N ASP A 134 -1.46 -3.63 33.41
CA ASP A 134 -2.88 -3.52 33.76
C ASP A 134 -3.38 -4.76 34.51
N ALA A 135 -2.86 -5.96 34.22
CA ALA A 135 -3.15 -7.19 34.96
C ALA A 135 -2.60 -7.12 36.40
N LYS A 136 -1.38 -6.60 36.58
CA LYS A 136 -0.76 -6.44 37.91
C LYS A 136 -1.46 -5.37 38.76
N LYS A 137 -2.13 -4.39 38.16
CA LYS A 137 -2.90 -3.35 38.89
C LYS A 137 -4.27 -3.85 39.38
N LYS A 138 -4.73 -5.01 38.90
CA LYS A 138 -6.06 -5.58 39.21
C LYS A 138 -6.01 -6.78 40.16
N GLY A 139 -4.82 -7.29 40.49
CA GLY A 139 -4.60 -8.32 41.51
C GLY A 139 -3.84 -7.75 42.69
#